data_AF-A0A8C5BI39-F1
#
_entry.id   AF-A0A8C5BI39-F1
#
_cell.length_a   1.000
_cell.length_b   1.000
_cell.length_c   1.000
_cell.angle_alpha   90.00
_cell.angle_beta   90.00
_cell.angle_gamma   90.00
#
_symmetry.space_group_name_H-M   'P 1'
#
loop_
_entity.id
_entity.type
_entity.pdbx_description
1 polymer ?
#
loop_
_entity_poly.entity_id
_entity_poly.type
_entity_poly.pdbx_seq_one_letter_code
_entity_poly.pdbx_strand_id
1 'polypeptide(L)'
;MERDEKKLHGPVNGKFRFKQLPNGTVDKSIVICTICSKEFSYHRSSSSLKYHLNAKHLVASSQVRAASDPEAGASSQPRQTTLDQAFKHEMTDLSPETRDQESMVPLLHAVAAHAIPPQALTQLARDWLREDTPNFDPAGVCVGSGNVEARLFCKMAGSILAGGPFFTAVFAELGCTVNWLFPEAAEMGPDGITLVAEVRGPARCLLLGERPALNCLARASGIATRCVRLRAMAAAAGWHGEVAGTRKTTPGFRLVEKYAMLVGGASMHRQDLSGMAMLKDNHVWASGGITKAVQATRTVCGLTSKIEVECGSTEEACEAAAAGADIVMLDNLPPRELHAAALLLKQQFPALLVEASGGVSPENLPQYFGPHVDIISLGCITQGCPVVDFSLKVQKPSCDPRGPARGAVAAADRGLP
;
A
#
# COMPACT_ATOMS: atom_id res chain seq x y z
N MET A 1 -23.45 -30.24 41.08
CA MET A 1 -22.95 -30.51 39.71
C MET A 1 -23.52 -29.43 38.80
N GLU A 2 -22.93 -28.24 38.87
CA GLU A 2 -23.01 -27.25 37.80
C GLU A 2 -22.23 -27.78 36.59
N ARG A 3 -22.85 -27.81 35.41
CA ARG A 3 -22.13 -27.95 34.14
C ARG A 3 -22.79 -27.04 33.08
N ASP A 4 -22.05 -25.98 32.76
CA ASP A 4 -21.91 -25.36 31.45
C ASP A 4 -23.17 -24.92 30.67
N GLU A 5 -23.74 -23.77 31.05
CA GLU A 5 -24.52 -22.89 30.16
C GLU A 5 -23.64 -21.83 29.45
N LYS A 6 -22.43 -22.20 28.99
CA LYS A 6 -21.57 -21.31 28.21
C LYS A 6 -21.49 -21.75 26.75
N LYS A 7 -21.98 -20.85 25.88
CA LYS A 7 -21.69 -20.69 24.43
C LYS A 7 -22.52 -21.53 23.43
N LEU A 8 -23.71 -21.04 23.08
CA LEU A 8 -24.18 -21.05 21.69
C LEU A 8 -24.22 -19.61 21.15
N HIS A 9 -23.19 -19.20 20.41
CA HIS A 9 -23.20 -17.95 19.66
C HIS A 9 -24.21 -18.03 18.50
N GLY A 10 -25.32 -17.29 18.61
CA GLY A 10 -26.25 -17.02 17.50
C GLY A 10 -25.66 -16.06 16.44
N PRO A 11 -26.34 -15.87 15.30
CA PRO A 11 -25.77 -15.20 14.13
C PRO A 11 -25.59 -13.69 14.37
N VAL A 12 -24.34 -13.28 14.60
CA VAL A 12 -23.82 -11.91 14.48
C VAL A 12 -24.67 -10.80 15.16
N ASN A 13 -24.47 -10.60 16.46
CA ASN A 13 -24.83 -9.38 17.21
C ASN A 13 -26.22 -8.77 16.87
N GLY A 14 -27.28 -9.58 16.82
CA GLY A 14 -28.67 -9.10 16.69
C GLY A 14 -29.08 -8.55 15.32
N LYS A 15 -28.21 -8.61 14.30
CA LYS A 15 -28.50 -8.13 12.93
C LYS A 15 -29.24 -9.16 12.05
N PHE A 16 -29.36 -10.40 12.54
CA PHE A 16 -30.06 -11.49 11.88
C PHE A 16 -30.87 -12.29 12.89
N ARG A 17 -32.07 -12.75 12.49
CA ARG A 17 -32.92 -13.65 13.28
C ARG A 17 -33.25 -14.91 12.49
N PHE A 18 -33.45 -16.03 13.17
CA PHE A 18 -33.93 -17.25 12.50
C PHE A 18 -35.38 -17.07 12.03
N LYS A 19 -35.74 -17.74 10.93
CA LYS A 19 -37.11 -17.69 10.39
C LYS A 19 -38.07 -18.41 11.34
N GLN A 20 -39.19 -17.77 11.68
CA GLN A 20 -40.30 -18.42 12.37
C GLN A 20 -41.29 -18.96 11.34
N LEU A 21 -41.65 -20.23 11.50
CA LEU A 21 -42.67 -20.89 10.70
C LEU A 21 -44.07 -20.57 11.27
N PRO A 22 -45.14 -20.66 10.46
CA PRO A 22 -46.51 -20.31 10.88
C PRO A 22 -47.04 -21.11 12.07
N ASN A 23 -46.43 -22.25 12.39
CA ASN A 23 -46.75 -23.11 13.53
C ASN A 23 -46.00 -22.71 14.83
N GLY A 24 -45.29 -21.57 14.84
CA GLY A 24 -44.52 -21.08 15.99
C GLY A 24 -43.13 -21.71 16.18
N THR A 25 -42.73 -22.65 15.31
CA THR A 25 -41.40 -23.26 15.37
C THR A 25 -40.34 -22.44 14.63
N VAL A 26 -39.09 -22.52 15.07
CA VAL A 26 -37.97 -21.75 14.49
C VAL A 26 -37.15 -22.62 13.56
N ASP A 27 -37.03 -22.23 12.29
CA ASP A 27 -36.15 -22.87 11.32
C ASP A 27 -34.73 -22.31 11.44
N LYS A 28 -33.82 -23.14 11.97
CA LYS A 28 -32.40 -22.78 12.18
C LYS A 28 -31.56 -22.84 10.90
N SER A 29 -32.12 -23.30 9.79
CA SER A 29 -31.45 -23.33 8.49
C SER A 29 -31.62 -22.04 7.69
N ILE A 30 -32.49 -21.13 8.12
CA ILE A 30 -32.76 -19.87 7.43
C ILE A 30 -32.66 -18.71 8.43
N VAL A 31 -31.89 -17.69 8.06
CA VAL A 31 -31.80 -16.42 8.80
C VAL A 31 -32.32 -15.27 7.96
N ILE A 32 -32.96 -14.32 8.62
CA ILE A 32 -33.58 -13.13 8.04
C ILE A 32 -32.81 -11.92 8.55
N CYS A 33 -32.36 -11.06 7.63
CA CYS A 33 -31.77 -9.77 7.98
C CYS A 33 -32.82 -8.87 8.64
N THR A 34 -32.53 -8.32 9.81
CA THR A 34 -33.47 -7.42 10.51
C THR A 34 -33.58 -6.03 9.87
N ILE A 35 -32.67 -5.68 8.96
CA ILE A 35 -32.62 -4.37 8.29
C ILE A 35 -33.41 -4.37 6.97
N CYS A 36 -33.30 -5.43 6.15
CA CYS A 36 -33.96 -5.50 4.84
C CYS A 36 -34.91 -6.69 4.64
N SER A 37 -35.14 -7.49 5.69
CA SER A 37 -36.05 -8.66 5.66
C SER A 37 -35.68 -9.74 4.64
N LYS A 38 -34.44 -9.73 4.10
CA LYS A 38 -33.99 -10.73 3.13
C LYS A 38 -33.57 -12.03 3.81
N GLU A 39 -33.98 -13.16 3.25
CA GLU A 39 -33.72 -14.50 3.77
C GLU A 39 -32.43 -15.10 3.20
N PHE A 40 -31.69 -15.84 4.03
CA PHE A 40 -30.45 -16.51 3.66
C PHE A 40 -30.40 -17.91 4.26
N SER A 41 -29.94 -18.89 3.48
CA SER A 41 -29.61 -20.21 3.99
C SER A 41 -28.40 -20.11 4.93
N TYR A 42 -28.61 -20.48 6.19
CA TYR A 42 -27.61 -20.47 7.24
C TYR A 42 -26.98 -21.85 7.40
N HIS A 43 -25.86 -22.03 6.72
CA HIS A 43 -24.87 -23.02 7.10
C HIS A 43 -23.98 -22.36 8.16
N ARG A 44 -23.52 -23.08 9.20
CA ARG A 44 -22.77 -22.53 10.37
C ARG A 44 -21.53 -21.63 10.05
N SER A 45 -21.20 -21.44 8.78
CA SER A 45 -20.28 -20.43 8.25
C SER A 45 -20.92 -19.04 8.17
N SER A 46 -20.37 -18.06 8.90
CA SER A 46 -20.88 -16.68 8.96
C SER A 46 -20.44 -15.77 7.79
N SER A 47 -19.70 -16.30 6.82
CA SER A 47 -19.03 -15.51 5.76
C SER A 47 -20.02 -14.83 4.80
N SER A 48 -21.09 -15.51 4.39
CA SER A 48 -22.11 -14.95 3.49
C SER A 48 -22.93 -13.83 4.15
N LEU A 49 -23.23 -13.96 5.44
CA LEU A 49 -23.95 -12.95 6.22
C LEU A 49 -23.12 -11.67 6.42
N LYS A 50 -21.82 -11.83 6.71
CA LYS A 50 -20.88 -10.70 6.82
C LYS A 50 -20.72 -9.98 5.49
N TYR A 51 -20.61 -10.73 4.39
CA TYR A 51 -20.57 -10.14 3.05
C TYR A 51 -21.83 -9.33 2.74
N HIS A 52 -23.02 -9.84 3.08
CA HIS A 52 -24.27 -9.10 2.87
C HIS A 52 -24.34 -7.79 3.67
N LEU A 53 -23.95 -7.81 4.95
CA LEU A 53 -23.87 -6.59 5.77
C LEU A 53 -22.89 -5.58 5.17
N ASN A 54 -21.71 -6.04 4.73
CA ASN A 54 -20.68 -5.17 4.18
C ASN A 54 -21.05 -4.60 2.81
N ALA A 55 -21.70 -5.40 1.96
CA ALA A 55 -22.04 -5.01 0.59
C ALA A 55 -23.31 -4.13 0.51
N LYS A 56 -24.27 -4.27 1.44
CA LYS A 56 -25.60 -3.64 1.30
C LYS A 56 -26.00 -2.68 2.42
N HIS A 57 -25.30 -2.68 3.55
CA HIS A 57 -25.72 -1.90 4.73
C HIS A 57 -24.64 -0.94 5.26
N LEU A 58 -23.51 -0.77 4.56
CA LEU A 58 -22.42 0.12 4.97
C LEU A 58 -22.74 1.63 4.85
N VAL A 59 -23.97 2.01 4.46
CA VAL A 59 -24.37 3.41 4.26
C VAL A 59 -25.42 3.89 5.30
N ALA A 60 -25.92 3.02 6.18
CA ALA A 60 -27.07 3.36 7.04
C ALA A 60 -26.73 4.00 8.40
N SER A 61 -25.46 4.32 8.70
CA SER A 61 -25.07 4.92 9.99
C SER A 61 -24.79 6.43 9.95
N SER A 62 -24.98 7.10 8.82
CA SER A 62 -24.78 8.55 8.68
C SER A 62 -26.07 9.37 8.53
N GLN A 63 -27.25 8.75 8.56
CA GLN A 63 -28.54 9.46 8.40
C GLN A 63 -29.60 9.04 9.44
N VAL A 64 -29.30 9.12 10.74
CA VAL A 64 -30.35 9.16 11.79
C VAL A 64 -29.88 10.00 12.99
N ARG A 65 -29.63 11.30 12.78
CA ARG A 65 -29.61 12.34 13.85
C ARG A 65 -29.89 13.72 13.25
N ALA A 66 -31.03 13.87 12.58
CA ALA A 66 -31.55 15.18 12.17
C ALA A 66 -33.03 15.05 11.78
N ALA A 67 -33.92 14.75 12.74
CA ALA A 67 -35.36 14.96 12.61
C ALA A 67 -36.08 14.57 13.92
N SER A 68 -36.21 15.53 14.85
CA SER A 68 -37.34 15.62 15.77
C SER A 68 -37.20 16.89 16.60
N ASP A 69 -37.89 17.95 16.19
CA ASP A 69 -38.55 18.94 17.05
C ASP A 69 -39.33 19.92 16.14
N PRO A 70 -40.67 20.02 16.25
CA PRO A 70 -41.42 21.11 15.64
C PRO A 70 -42.11 22.02 16.68
N GLU A 71 -42.33 23.25 16.21
CA GLU A 71 -43.25 24.30 16.70
C GLU A 71 -42.75 25.32 17.75
N ALA A 72 -42.49 26.55 17.29
CA ALA A 72 -43.37 27.71 17.57
C ALA A 72 -42.89 29.00 16.85
N GLY A 73 -43.82 29.75 16.26
CA GLY A 73 -43.80 31.22 16.31
C GLY A 73 -43.40 32.00 15.05
N ALA A 74 -44.39 32.58 14.39
CA ALA A 74 -44.27 33.52 13.28
C ALA A 74 -43.67 34.89 13.66
N SER A 75 -42.97 35.55 12.72
CA SER A 75 -43.33 36.89 12.17
C SER A 75 -42.13 37.68 11.60
N SER A 76 -42.42 38.42 10.53
CA SER A 76 -41.77 39.66 10.04
C SER A 76 -40.40 39.59 9.32
N GLN A 77 -40.43 39.98 8.04
CA GLN A 77 -39.31 40.61 7.29
C GLN A 77 -39.08 42.05 7.81
N PRO A 78 -37.87 42.66 7.70
CA PRO A 78 -37.44 43.27 6.43
C PRO A 78 -35.92 43.38 6.12
N ARG A 79 -35.65 43.45 4.80
CA ARG A 79 -34.72 44.33 4.04
C ARG A 79 -33.19 44.32 4.21
N GLN A 80 -32.55 44.19 3.03
CA GLN A 80 -31.36 44.93 2.53
C GLN A 80 -30.00 44.57 3.17
N THR A 81 -28.84 44.53 2.53
CA THR A 81 -28.30 44.60 1.15
C THR A 81 -26.79 44.34 1.31
N THR A 82 -26.12 43.94 0.22
CA THR A 82 -24.69 44.22 -0.08
C THR A 82 -23.61 43.73 0.91
N LEU A 83 -23.10 42.51 0.69
CA LEU A 83 -21.72 42.10 1.05
C LEU A 83 -21.06 41.15 0.02
N ASP A 84 -21.77 40.72 -1.03
CA ASP A 84 -21.26 39.77 -2.04
C ASP A 84 -20.55 40.39 -3.26
N GLN A 85 -20.32 41.70 -3.28
CA GLN A 85 -19.68 42.38 -4.43
C GLN A 85 -18.28 42.95 -4.14
N ALA A 86 -17.72 42.76 -2.94
CA ALA A 86 -16.38 43.24 -2.60
C ALA A 86 -15.25 42.19 -2.74
N PHE A 87 -15.55 40.95 -3.12
CA PHE A 87 -14.56 39.86 -3.19
C PHE A 87 -14.13 39.45 -4.62
N LYS A 88 -14.47 40.26 -5.64
CA LYS A 88 -14.20 39.92 -7.06
C LYS A 88 -13.25 40.87 -7.80
N HIS A 89 -12.63 41.82 -7.13
CA HIS A 89 -11.69 42.75 -7.77
C HIS A 89 -10.44 42.96 -6.92
N GLU A 90 -9.59 41.93 -6.80
CA GLU A 90 -8.16 42.08 -6.48
C GLU A 90 -7.46 40.70 -6.55
N MET A 91 -7.37 40.10 -7.74
CA MET A 91 -6.49 38.95 -8.02
C MET A 91 -6.36 38.73 -9.53
N THR A 92 -5.79 39.71 -10.22
CA THR A 92 -5.34 39.57 -11.62
C THR A 92 -4.00 40.29 -11.77
N ASP A 93 -2.95 39.66 -11.27
CA ASP A 93 -1.65 39.58 -11.93
C ASP A 93 -0.67 38.88 -10.99
N LEU A 94 -0.43 37.61 -11.26
CA LEU A 94 0.74 36.81 -10.89
C LEU A 94 0.46 35.39 -11.42
N SER A 95 0.81 35.16 -12.67
CA SER A 95 0.81 33.83 -13.28
C SER A 95 1.79 32.92 -12.53
N PRO A 96 1.37 31.78 -11.96
CA PRO A 96 2.32 30.76 -11.55
C PRO A 96 2.77 30.00 -12.79
N GLU A 97 4.09 29.95 -12.99
CA GLU A 97 4.73 29.01 -13.90
C GLU A 97 4.21 27.60 -13.61
N THR A 98 3.42 27.06 -14.54
CA THR A 98 2.99 25.67 -14.53
C THR A 98 4.22 24.79 -14.70
N ARG A 99 4.79 24.37 -13.58
CA ARG A 99 5.86 23.37 -13.53
C ARG A 99 5.29 22.07 -14.11
N ASP A 100 5.81 21.66 -15.26
CA ASP A 100 5.43 20.44 -16.00
C ASP A 100 5.58 19.16 -15.16
N GLN A 101 4.60 18.87 -14.30
CA GLN A 101 4.58 17.65 -13.47
C GLN A 101 4.37 16.38 -14.30
N GLU A 102 3.76 16.47 -15.49
CA GLU A 102 3.60 15.33 -16.41
C GLU A 102 4.92 14.92 -17.08
N SER A 103 5.90 15.82 -17.22
CA SER A 103 7.18 15.55 -17.89
C SER A 103 8.20 14.79 -17.02
N MET A 104 8.03 14.79 -15.70
CA MET A 104 8.97 14.19 -14.74
C MET A 104 8.76 12.70 -14.48
N VAL A 105 7.56 12.17 -14.76
CA VAL A 105 7.19 10.78 -14.48
C VAL A 105 8.08 9.78 -15.25
N PRO A 106 8.34 9.94 -16.56
CA PRO A 106 9.22 9.03 -17.31
C PRO A 106 10.68 9.10 -16.84
N LEU A 107 11.13 10.28 -16.39
CA LEU A 107 12.50 10.48 -15.89
C LEU A 107 12.70 9.77 -14.54
N LEU A 108 11.70 9.81 -13.65
CA LEU A 108 11.75 9.13 -12.35
C LEU A 108 11.87 7.60 -12.50
N HIS A 109 11.23 7.02 -13.51
CA HIS A 109 11.16 5.55 -13.70
C HIS A 109 12.47 4.93 -14.16
N ALA A 110 13.16 5.55 -15.13
CA ALA A 110 14.51 5.12 -15.52
C ALA A 110 15.55 5.38 -14.41
N VAL A 111 15.33 6.42 -13.61
CA VAL A 111 16.23 6.79 -12.49
C VAL A 111 16.08 5.84 -11.30
N ALA A 112 14.88 5.32 -11.03
CA ALA A 112 14.64 4.44 -9.88
C ALA A 112 15.48 3.15 -9.96
N ALA A 113 15.59 2.52 -11.13
CA ALA A 113 16.39 1.31 -11.30
C ALA A 113 17.90 1.57 -11.11
N HIS A 114 18.40 2.73 -11.54
CA HIS A 114 19.80 3.14 -11.33
C HIS A 114 20.12 3.48 -9.86
N ALA A 115 19.11 3.71 -9.03
CA ALA A 115 19.30 4.04 -7.62
C ALA A 115 19.74 2.83 -6.77
N ILE A 116 19.60 1.59 -7.28
CA ILE A 116 20.00 0.39 -6.55
C ILE A 116 21.37 -0.09 -7.05
N PRO A 117 22.38 -0.22 -6.17
CA PRO A 117 23.66 -0.80 -6.55
C PRO A 117 23.49 -2.24 -7.07
N PRO A 118 24.09 -2.61 -8.23
CA PRO A 118 23.97 -3.96 -8.78
C PRO A 118 24.40 -5.06 -7.80
N GLN A 119 25.38 -4.78 -6.94
CA GLN A 119 25.86 -5.70 -5.92
C GLN A 119 24.78 -6.04 -4.89
N ALA A 120 23.92 -5.07 -4.54
CA ALA A 120 22.82 -5.28 -3.62
C ALA A 120 21.71 -6.16 -4.24
N LEU A 121 21.43 -5.96 -5.54
CA LEU A 121 20.48 -6.79 -6.29
C LEU A 121 20.96 -8.25 -6.35
N THR A 122 22.21 -8.47 -6.75
CA THR A 122 22.84 -9.80 -6.78
C THR A 122 22.82 -10.47 -5.42
N GLN A 123 23.16 -9.74 -4.35
CA GLN A 123 23.17 -10.30 -3.00
C GLN A 123 21.77 -10.75 -2.56
N LEU A 124 20.75 -9.91 -2.75
CA LEU A 124 19.37 -10.27 -2.43
C LEU A 124 18.87 -11.48 -3.23
N ALA A 125 19.16 -11.50 -4.54
CA ALA A 125 18.81 -12.63 -5.40
C ALA A 125 19.42 -13.94 -4.89
N ARG A 126 20.71 -13.93 -4.54
CA ARG A 126 21.41 -15.09 -3.95
C ARG A 126 20.81 -15.52 -2.63
N ASP A 127 20.47 -14.57 -1.76
CA ASP A 127 19.91 -14.87 -0.45
C ASP A 127 18.52 -15.52 -0.56
N TRP A 128 17.66 -15.03 -1.47
CA TRP A 128 16.35 -15.64 -1.72
C TRP A 128 16.45 -17.02 -2.39
N LEU A 129 17.38 -17.19 -3.33
CA LEU A 129 17.63 -18.50 -3.95
C LEU A 129 18.17 -19.51 -2.93
N ARG A 130 19.05 -19.07 -2.02
CA ARG A 130 19.58 -19.92 -0.93
C ARG A 130 18.49 -20.28 0.07
N GLU A 131 17.58 -19.36 0.38
CA GLU A 131 16.43 -19.61 1.24
C GLU A 131 15.50 -20.69 0.65
N ASP A 132 15.14 -20.57 -0.63
CA ASP A 132 14.15 -21.44 -1.27
C ASP A 132 14.75 -22.78 -1.77
N THR A 133 16.07 -22.83 -1.99
CA THR A 133 16.79 -24.08 -2.33
C THR A 133 18.15 -24.17 -1.62
N PRO A 134 18.15 -24.45 -0.31
CA PRO A 134 19.39 -24.56 0.46
C PRO A 134 20.19 -25.83 0.16
N ASN A 135 19.54 -26.88 -0.37
CA ASN A 135 20.13 -28.20 -0.59
C ASN A 135 19.88 -28.70 -2.02
N PHE A 136 18.87 -29.56 -2.20
CA PHE A 136 18.52 -30.18 -3.48
C PHE A 136 17.22 -29.61 -4.03
N ASP A 137 17.11 -29.56 -5.36
CA ASP A 137 15.84 -29.39 -6.09
C ASP A 137 15.49 -30.72 -6.80
N PRO A 138 14.69 -31.59 -6.17
CA PRO A 138 14.29 -32.86 -6.77
C PRO A 138 13.44 -32.69 -8.04
N ALA A 139 12.66 -31.62 -8.13
CA ALA A 139 11.80 -31.36 -9.29
C ALA A 139 12.62 -30.94 -10.52
N GLY A 140 13.75 -30.27 -10.31
CA GLY A 140 14.69 -29.91 -11.36
C GLY A 140 15.19 -31.10 -12.20
N VAL A 141 15.21 -32.31 -11.63
CA VAL A 141 15.66 -33.53 -12.34
C VAL A 141 14.74 -33.89 -13.51
N CYS A 142 13.42 -33.71 -13.38
CA CYS A 142 12.48 -34.15 -14.41
C CYS A 142 12.43 -33.21 -15.63
N VAL A 143 12.85 -31.95 -15.47
CA VAL A 143 12.82 -30.93 -16.53
C VAL A 143 14.15 -30.79 -17.26
N GLY A 144 15.27 -31.14 -16.60
CA GLY A 144 16.60 -31.11 -17.18
C GLY A 144 17.09 -29.71 -17.57
N SER A 145 18.04 -29.68 -18.50
CA SER A 145 18.87 -28.50 -18.81
C SER A 145 18.59 -27.87 -20.17
N GLY A 146 17.59 -28.35 -20.89
CA GLY A 146 17.22 -27.79 -22.20
C GLY A 146 16.77 -26.33 -22.05
N ASN A 147 17.13 -25.49 -23.02
CA ASN A 147 16.67 -24.11 -23.04
C ASN A 147 15.18 -24.06 -23.38
N VAL A 148 14.42 -23.35 -22.56
CA VAL A 148 12.99 -23.11 -22.75
C VAL A 148 12.67 -21.63 -22.62
N GLU A 149 11.49 -21.24 -23.08
CA GLU A 149 10.90 -19.91 -22.90
C GLU A 149 9.74 -20.01 -21.93
N ALA A 150 9.68 -19.11 -20.96
CA ALA A 150 8.54 -18.92 -20.08
C ALA A 150 7.99 -17.50 -20.23
N ARG A 151 6.67 -17.38 -20.15
CA ARG A 151 5.94 -16.11 -20.28
C ARG A 151 5.39 -15.69 -18.94
N LEU A 152 5.70 -14.47 -18.52
CA LEU A 152 5.22 -13.85 -17.30
C LEU A 152 3.92 -13.12 -17.58
N PHE A 153 2.87 -13.44 -16.84
CA PHE A 153 1.55 -12.83 -16.96
C PHE A 153 1.16 -12.11 -15.67
N CYS A 154 0.67 -10.88 -15.77
CA CYS A 154 -0.08 -10.20 -14.72
C CYS A 154 -1.56 -10.54 -14.86
N LYS A 155 -2.24 -10.89 -13.77
CA LYS A 155 -3.67 -11.27 -13.76
C LYS A 155 -4.59 -10.26 -13.05
N MET A 156 -4.09 -9.05 -12.80
CA MET A 156 -4.83 -8.00 -12.10
C MET A 156 -4.70 -6.69 -12.87
N ALA A 157 -5.78 -6.31 -13.56
CA ALA A 157 -5.90 -5.03 -14.26
C ALA A 157 -5.73 -3.84 -13.31
N GLY A 158 -5.16 -2.74 -13.81
CA GLY A 158 -4.91 -1.52 -13.04
C GLY A 158 -3.85 -1.68 -11.94
N SER A 159 -3.02 -2.73 -12.04
CA SER A 159 -1.85 -2.90 -11.19
C SER A 159 -0.64 -2.20 -11.81
N ILE A 160 0.24 -1.66 -10.98
CA ILE A 160 1.47 -0.99 -11.41
C ILE A 160 2.60 -2.01 -11.36
N LEU A 161 3.31 -2.18 -12.48
CA LEU A 161 4.48 -3.04 -12.54
C LEU A 161 5.64 -2.43 -11.74
N ALA A 162 6.04 -3.11 -10.66
CA ALA A 162 7.20 -2.74 -9.86
C ALA A 162 7.96 -3.98 -9.38
N GLY A 163 9.30 -3.89 -9.34
CA GLY A 163 10.23 -4.93 -8.93
C GLY A 163 11.04 -5.55 -10.07
N GLY A 164 11.05 -4.94 -11.27
CA GLY A 164 11.73 -5.46 -12.45
C GLY A 164 13.22 -5.74 -12.25
N PRO A 165 14.02 -4.85 -11.61
CA PRO A 165 15.43 -5.10 -11.35
C PRO A 165 15.68 -6.32 -10.46
N PHE A 166 14.85 -6.54 -9.42
CA PHE A 166 14.98 -7.67 -8.51
C PHE A 166 14.59 -8.98 -9.20
N PHE A 167 13.50 -8.99 -9.97
CA PHE A 167 13.09 -10.13 -10.77
C PHE A 167 14.18 -10.52 -11.78
N THR A 168 14.74 -9.53 -12.46
CA THR A 168 15.83 -9.73 -13.43
C THR A 168 17.09 -10.27 -12.76
N ALA A 169 17.45 -9.77 -11.57
CA ALA A 169 18.61 -10.25 -10.83
C ALA A 169 18.50 -11.73 -10.42
N VAL A 170 17.33 -12.19 -9.99
CA VAL A 170 17.09 -13.61 -9.68
C VAL A 170 17.39 -14.51 -10.90
N PHE A 171 16.86 -14.15 -12.07
CA PHE A 171 17.09 -14.92 -13.28
C PHE A 171 18.52 -14.80 -13.82
N ALA A 172 19.15 -13.64 -13.68
CA ALA A 172 20.55 -13.44 -14.07
C ALA A 172 21.51 -14.34 -13.29
N GLU A 173 21.32 -14.48 -11.97
CA GLU A 173 22.13 -15.38 -11.13
C GLU A 173 22.00 -16.85 -11.54
N LEU A 174 20.91 -17.22 -12.21
CA LEU A 174 20.65 -18.59 -12.69
C LEU A 174 21.04 -18.80 -14.16
N GLY A 175 21.65 -17.79 -14.81
CA GLY A 175 22.04 -17.85 -16.22
C GLY A 175 20.86 -17.74 -17.19
N CYS A 176 19.76 -17.14 -16.76
CA CYS A 176 18.57 -16.87 -17.57
C CYS A 176 18.53 -15.38 -18.00
N THR A 177 17.82 -15.10 -19.08
CA THR A 177 17.61 -13.73 -19.60
C THR A 177 16.14 -13.34 -19.51
N VAL A 178 15.86 -12.10 -19.11
CA VAL A 178 14.50 -11.53 -19.06
C VAL A 178 14.36 -10.48 -20.15
N ASN A 179 13.32 -10.59 -20.97
CA ASN A 179 12.89 -9.59 -21.95
C ASN A 179 11.57 -8.97 -21.48
N TRP A 180 11.63 -7.73 -20.98
CA TRP A 180 10.46 -6.99 -20.52
C TRP A 180 9.68 -6.40 -21.70
N LEU A 181 8.36 -6.60 -21.72
CA LEU A 181 7.47 -6.00 -22.73
C LEU A 181 6.87 -4.67 -22.26
N PHE A 182 6.92 -4.41 -20.95
CA PHE A 182 6.45 -3.19 -20.32
C PHE A 182 7.58 -2.58 -19.50
N PRO A 183 7.71 -1.24 -19.49
CA PRO A 183 8.68 -0.58 -18.62
C PRO A 183 8.23 -0.64 -17.15
N GLU A 184 9.17 -0.38 -16.25
CA GLU A 184 8.87 -0.15 -14.83
C GLU A 184 7.82 0.97 -14.67
N ALA A 185 6.96 0.86 -13.65
CA ALA A 185 5.83 1.74 -13.38
C ALA A 185 4.69 1.73 -14.41
N ALA A 186 4.75 0.88 -15.45
CA ALA A 186 3.63 0.73 -16.37
C ALA A 186 2.38 0.24 -15.64
N GLU A 187 1.24 0.86 -15.91
CA GLU A 187 -0.06 0.36 -15.50
C GLU A 187 -0.48 -0.80 -16.41
N MET A 188 -0.86 -1.91 -15.80
CA MET A 188 -1.36 -3.08 -16.50
C MET A 188 -2.75 -2.78 -17.04
N GLY A 189 -2.93 -3.00 -18.34
CA GLY A 189 -4.13 -2.63 -19.08
C GLY A 189 -5.43 -3.22 -18.50
N PRO A 190 -6.59 -2.78 -19.04
CA PRO A 190 -7.90 -3.18 -18.52
C PRO A 190 -8.19 -4.68 -18.70
N ASP A 191 -7.41 -5.36 -19.55
CA ASP A 191 -7.53 -6.79 -19.79
C ASP A 191 -7.16 -7.58 -18.53
N GLY A 192 -7.99 -8.56 -18.18
CA GLY A 192 -7.80 -9.35 -16.96
C GLY A 192 -6.48 -10.16 -16.92
N ILE A 193 -5.81 -10.37 -18.05
CA ILE A 193 -4.51 -11.05 -18.14
C ILE A 193 -3.62 -10.33 -19.16
N THR A 194 -2.46 -9.84 -18.71
CA THR A 194 -1.47 -9.14 -19.56
C THR A 194 -0.16 -9.91 -19.60
N LEU A 195 0.41 -10.14 -20.78
CA LEU A 195 1.77 -10.69 -20.94
C LEU A 195 2.80 -9.57 -20.68
N VAL A 196 3.62 -9.69 -19.64
CA VAL A 196 4.49 -8.59 -19.19
C VAL A 196 5.96 -8.79 -19.51
N ALA A 197 6.43 -10.04 -19.59
CA ALA A 197 7.81 -10.37 -19.91
C ALA A 197 7.96 -11.79 -20.44
N GLU A 198 9.09 -12.04 -21.10
CA GLU A 198 9.54 -13.38 -21.48
C GLU A 198 10.85 -13.70 -20.76
N VAL A 199 11.00 -14.92 -20.25
CA VAL A 199 12.21 -15.41 -19.60
C VAL A 199 12.73 -16.62 -20.37
N ARG A 200 14.02 -16.62 -20.73
CA ARG A 200 14.67 -17.71 -21.47
C ARG A 200 15.86 -18.23 -20.70
N GLY A 201 16.08 -19.55 -20.73
CA GLY A 201 17.22 -20.19 -20.08
C GLY A 201 16.99 -21.69 -19.87
N PRO A 202 17.91 -22.38 -19.16
CA PRO A 202 17.76 -23.79 -18.86
C PRO A 202 16.48 -24.04 -18.03
N ALA A 203 15.69 -25.06 -18.37
CA ALA A 203 14.40 -25.34 -17.73
C ALA A 203 14.49 -25.45 -16.20
N ARG A 204 15.47 -26.20 -15.67
CA ARG A 204 15.71 -26.30 -14.22
C ARG A 204 15.99 -24.94 -13.57
N CYS A 205 16.75 -24.08 -14.23
CA CYS A 205 17.11 -22.75 -13.73
C CYS A 205 15.91 -21.79 -13.77
N LEU A 206 15.09 -21.86 -14.83
CA LEU A 206 13.86 -21.08 -14.92
C LEU A 206 12.88 -21.41 -13.80
N LEU A 207 12.64 -22.70 -13.54
CA LEU A 207 11.69 -23.13 -12.52
C LEU A 207 12.22 -22.91 -11.10
N LEU A 208 13.54 -23.04 -10.89
CA LEU A 208 14.20 -22.71 -9.62
C LEU A 208 14.01 -21.24 -9.24
N GLY A 209 14.14 -20.32 -10.21
CA GLY A 209 13.98 -18.88 -9.99
C GLY A 209 12.52 -18.41 -9.93
N GLU A 210 11.55 -19.24 -10.33
CA GLU A 210 10.14 -18.84 -10.47
C GLU A 210 9.56 -18.26 -9.17
N ARG A 211 9.62 -19.01 -8.07
CA ARG A 211 8.91 -18.63 -6.84
C ARG A 211 9.52 -17.40 -6.18
N PRO A 212 10.84 -17.30 -5.98
CA PRO A 212 11.44 -16.09 -5.38
C PRO A 212 11.19 -14.84 -6.23
N ALA A 213 11.32 -14.94 -7.55
CA ALA A 213 11.11 -13.81 -8.45
C ALA A 213 9.66 -13.34 -8.46
N LEU A 214 8.69 -14.27 -8.56
CA LEU A 214 7.26 -13.93 -8.53
C LEU A 214 6.84 -13.33 -7.18
N ASN A 215 7.29 -13.89 -6.06
CA ASN A 215 6.96 -13.38 -4.72
C ASN A 215 7.45 -11.94 -4.55
N CYS A 216 8.67 -11.65 -5.01
CA CYS A 216 9.23 -10.30 -4.96
C CYS A 216 8.42 -9.32 -5.83
N LEU A 217 8.20 -9.67 -7.10
CA LEU A 217 7.48 -8.83 -8.07
C LEU A 217 6.04 -8.56 -7.63
N ALA A 218 5.34 -9.59 -7.15
CA ALA A 218 3.95 -9.50 -6.67
C ALA A 218 3.80 -8.51 -5.52
N ARG A 219 4.73 -8.53 -4.56
CA ARG A 219 4.71 -7.62 -3.42
C ARG A 219 5.10 -6.20 -3.79
N ALA A 220 6.16 -6.04 -4.57
CA ALA A 220 6.60 -4.73 -5.04
C ALA A 220 5.50 -4.04 -5.87
N SER A 221 4.91 -4.75 -6.84
CA SER A 221 3.82 -4.24 -7.66
C SER A 221 2.58 -3.88 -6.83
N GLY A 222 2.27 -4.65 -5.79
CA GLY A 222 1.17 -4.34 -4.86
C GLY A 222 1.37 -3.00 -4.13
N ILE A 223 2.58 -2.77 -3.60
CA ILE A 223 2.93 -1.52 -2.91
C ILE A 223 2.90 -0.34 -3.88
N ALA A 224 3.51 -0.47 -5.07
CA ALA A 224 3.50 0.59 -6.07
C ALA A 224 2.07 0.96 -6.50
N THR A 225 1.20 -0.05 -6.69
CA THR A 225 -0.23 0.15 -7.00
C THR A 225 -0.93 0.92 -5.90
N ARG A 226 -0.67 0.60 -4.62
CA ARG A 226 -1.23 1.33 -3.48
C ARG A 226 -0.74 2.78 -3.46
N CYS A 227 0.56 3.02 -3.68
CA CYS A 227 1.13 4.35 -3.74
C CYS A 227 0.47 5.23 -4.83
N VAL A 228 0.32 4.71 -6.04
CA VAL A 228 -0.34 5.44 -7.14
C VAL A 228 -1.78 5.81 -6.78
N ARG A 229 -2.53 4.88 -6.16
CA ARG A 229 -3.91 5.16 -5.71
C ARG A 229 -3.98 6.26 -4.65
N LEU A 230 -3.10 6.23 -3.65
CA LEU A 230 -3.07 7.25 -2.59
C LEU A 230 -2.70 8.63 -3.15
N ARG A 231 -1.76 8.68 -4.11
CA ARG A 231 -1.42 9.93 -4.81
C ARG A 231 -2.54 10.45 -5.68
N ALA A 232 -3.26 9.57 -6.36
CA ALA A 232 -4.44 9.97 -7.13
C ALA A 232 -5.50 10.61 -6.21
N MET A 233 -5.68 10.09 -4.98
CA MET A 233 -6.57 10.70 -3.98
C MET A 233 -6.09 12.10 -3.54
N ALA A 234 -4.78 12.27 -3.31
CA ALA A 234 -4.18 13.57 -3.01
C ALA A 234 -4.38 14.59 -4.13
N ALA A 235 -4.09 14.20 -5.37
CA ALA A 235 -4.26 15.05 -6.54
C ALA A 235 -5.73 15.43 -6.76
N ALA A 236 -6.66 14.48 -6.61
CA ALA A 236 -8.10 14.74 -6.73
C ALA A 236 -8.63 15.71 -5.66
N ALA A 237 -7.97 15.76 -4.49
CA ALA A 237 -8.28 16.71 -3.43
C ALA A 237 -7.56 18.07 -3.58
N GLY A 238 -6.72 18.25 -4.61
CA GLY A 238 -5.91 19.46 -4.79
C GLY A 238 -4.82 19.65 -3.73
N TRP A 239 -4.40 18.56 -3.06
CA TRP A 239 -3.33 18.62 -2.07
C TRP A 239 -1.96 18.46 -2.74
N HIS A 240 -1.02 19.36 -2.41
CA HIS A 240 0.29 19.45 -3.05
C HIS A 240 1.44 18.91 -2.20
N GLY A 241 1.14 18.29 -1.06
CA GLY A 241 2.15 17.67 -0.21
C GLY A 241 2.56 16.26 -0.65
N GLU A 242 3.36 15.61 0.20
CA GLU A 242 3.98 14.32 -0.06
C GLU A 242 3.28 13.18 0.68
N VAL A 243 2.75 12.21 -0.06
CA VAL A 243 2.33 10.92 0.51
C VAL A 243 3.58 10.09 0.79
N ALA A 244 3.82 9.76 2.06
CA ALA A 244 5.05 9.11 2.49
C ALA A 244 4.83 7.71 3.08
N GLY A 245 5.78 6.81 2.82
CA GLY A 245 5.89 5.53 3.51
C GLY A 245 6.46 5.66 4.92
N THR A 246 6.78 4.53 5.55
CA THR A 246 7.38 4.49 6.89
C THR A 246 8.50 3.46 6.96
N ARG A 247 9.07 3.24 8.15
CA ARG A 247 9.98 2.10 8.43
C ARG A 247 9.24 0.83 8.87
N LYS A 248 7.90 0.81 8.84
CA LYS A 248 7.03 -0.35 9.13
C LYS A 248 7.04 -1.34 7.95
N THR A 249 8.24 -1.76 7.60
CA THR A 249 8.56 -2.61 6.44
C THR A 249 8.82 -4.04 6.90
N THR A 250 8.68 -5.02 6.01
CA THR A 250 9.08 -6.40 6.35
C THR A 250 10.59 -6.48 6.60
N PRO A 251 11.04 -7.08 7.72
CA PRO A 251 12.45 -7.31 7.98
C PRO A 251 13.12 -8.07 6.83
N GLY A 252 14.29 -7.61 6.38
CA GLY A 252 15.01 -8.17 5.23
C GLY A 252 14.48 -7.73 3.85
N PHE A 253 13.28 -7.15 3.75
CA PHE A 253 12.64 -6.81 2.48
C PHE A 253 12.53 -5.29 2.21
N ARG A 254 13.08 -4.46 3.12
CA ARG A 254 12.93 -3.00 3.09
C ARG A 254 13.34 -2.36 1.77
N LEU A 255 14.44 -2.80 1.17
CA LEU A 255 14.95 -2.20 -0.07
C LEU A 255 13.91 -2.31 -1.20
N VAL A 256 13.27 -3.48 -1.32
CA VAL A 256 12.23 -3.72 -2.33
C VAL A 256 10.98 -2.89 -2.06
N GLU A 257 10.53 -2.84 -0.80
CA GLU A 257 9.32 -2.08 -0.45
C GLU A 257 9.48 -0.57 -0.67
N LYS A 258 10.66 -0.04 -0.33
CA LYS A 258 10.98 1.38 -0.53
C LYS A 258 11.18 1.71 -2.00
N TYR A 259 11.83 0.82 -2.75
CA TYR A 259 11.88 0.92 -4.21
C TYR A 259 10.48 0.95 -4.83
N ALA A 260 9.58 0.07 -4.37
CA ALA A 260 8.19 0.06 -4.86
C ALA A 260 7.43 1.37 -4.55
N MET A 261 7.70 2.00 -3.40
CA MET A 261 7.16 3.34 -3.11
C MET A 261 7.65 4.38 -4.12
N LEU A 262 8.95 4.38 -4.41
CA LEU A 262 9.56 5.28 -5.39
C LEU A 262 8.96 5.08 -6.78
N VAL A 263 8.79 3.82 -7.22
CA VAL A 263 8.13 3.47 -8.49
C VAL A 263 6.67 3.92 -8.52
N GLY A 264 5.95 3.80 -7.41
CA GLY A 264 4.59 4.33 -7.26
C GLY A 264 4.53 5.86 -7.06
N GLY A 265 5.68 6.53 -7.07
CA GLY A 265 5.85 7.97 -6.91
C GLY A 265 5.55 8.51 -5.51
N ALA A 266 5.41 7.65 -4.49
CA ALA A 266 5.28 8.07 -3.10
C ALA A 266 6.67 8.31 -2.49
N SER A 267 6.76 9.25 -1.54
CA SER A 267 7.99 9.48 -0.80
C SER A 267 8.34 8.22 0.00
N MET A 268 9.60 7.80 -0.12
CA MET A 268 10.11 6.70 0.68
C MET A 268 10.14 7.05 2.18
N HIS A 269 10.09 8.33 2.55
CA HIS A 269 10.53 8.82 3.87
C HIS A 269 11.98 8.38 4.14
N ARG A 270 12.43 8.41 5.39
CA ARG A 270 13.77 7.91 5.74
C ARG A 270 13.88 6.40 5.51
N GLN A 271 15.04 6.00 4.98
CA GLN A 271 15.32 4.59 4.67
C GLN A 271 15.63 3.77 5.92
N ASP A 272 16.42 4.32 6.82
CA ASP A 272 16.89 3.64 8.02
C ASP A 272 17.06 4.66 9.18
N LEU A 273 17.80 4.28 10.23
CA LEU A 273 18.06 5.15 11.38
C LEU A 273 19.14 6.21 11.09
N SER A 274 19.94 6.02 10.06
CA SER A 274 21.08 6.87 9.72
C SER A 274 20.73 7.95 8.71
N GLY A 275 19.70 7.74 7.89
CA GLY A 275 19.30 8.71 6.85
C GLY A 275 18.77 10.04 7.40
N MET A 276 17.98 10.00 8.47
CA MET A 276 17.47 11.19 9.16
C MET A 276 17.16 10.84 10.62
N ALA A 277 17.52 11.75 11.53
CA ALA A 277 17.19 11.58 12.93
C ALA A 277 15.69 11.85 13.15
N MET A 278 15.00 10.88 13.76
CA MET A 278 13.62 11.05 14.21
C MET A 278 13.58 10.79 15.71
N LEU A 279 13.18 11.80 16.46
CA LEU A 279 13.01 11.73 17.90
C LEU A 279 11.56 11.40 18.20
N LYS A 280 11.35 10.20 18.74
CA LYS A 280 10.05 9.73 19.22
C LYS A 280 9.86 10.06 20.70
N ASP A 281 8.63 9.88 21.18
CA ASP A 281 8.25 9.85 22.60
C ASP A 281 9.32 9.28 23.55
N ASN A 282 9.83 8.09 23.24
CA ASN A 282 10.81 7.38 24.04
C ASN A 282 12.17 8.09 24.11
N HIS A 283 12.58 8.80 23.06
CA HIS A 283 13.82 9.58 23.04
C HIS A 283 13.68 10.83 23.89
N VAL A 284 12.52 11.50 23.80
CA VAL A 284 12.19 12.70 24.58
C VAL A 284 12.16 12.36 26.07
N TRP A 285 11.49 11.26 26.45
CA TRP A 285 11.44 10.79 27.84
C TRP A 285 12.82 10.41 28.38
N ALA A 286 13.63 9.68 27.59
CA ALA A 286 14.98 9.30 27.99
C ALA A 286 15.95 10.50 28.11
N SER A 287 15.73 11.56 27.32
CA SER A 287 16.58 12.76 27.31
C SER A 287 16.16 13.82 28.34
N GLY A 288 14.99 13.65 28.96
CA GLY A 288 14.43 14.60 29.92
C GLY A 288 13.94 15.90 29.30
N GLY A 289 13.39 15.84 28.07
CA GLY A 289 12.75 16.97 27.38
C GLY A 289 13.07 17.06 25.88
N ILE A 290 12.20 17.71 25.10
CA ILE A 290 12.33 17.83 23.64
C ILE A 290 13.54 18.67 23.29
N THR A 291 13.67 19.86 23.90
CA THR A 291 14.78 20.77 23.63
C THR A 291 16.15 20.10 23.80
N LYS A 292 16.32 19.34 24.89
CA LYS A 292 17.57 18.60 25.16
C LYS A 292 17.82 17.51 24.12
N ALA A 293 16.79 16.76 23.75
CA ALA A 293 16.89 15.69 22.76
C ALA A 293 17.32 16.25 21.39
N VAL A 294 16.70 17.36 20.95
CA VAL A 294 17.04 18.03 19.68
C VAL A 294 18.46 18.56 19.71
N GLN A 295 18.87 19.27 20.76
CA GLN A 295 20.23 19.82 20.89
C GLN A 295 21.28 18.72 20.88
N ALA A 296 21.09 17.65 21.66
CA ALA A 296 22.01 16.51 21.70
C ALA A 296 22.14 15.85 20.32
N THR A 297 21.00 15.63 19.64
CA THR A 297 20.97 15.03 18.30
C THR A 297 21.67 15.91 17.26
N ARG A 298 21.49 17.23 17.34
CA ARG A 298 22.12 18.20 16.44
C ARG A 298 23.64 18.16 16.50
N THR A 299 24.24 17.80 17.64
CA THR A 299 25.70 17.66 17.75
C THR A 299 26.27 16.54 16.87
N VAL A 300 25.47 15.52 16.55
CA VAL A 300 25.89 14.34 15.75
C VAL A 300 25.44 14.45 14.30
N CYS A 301 24.22 14.96 14.04
CA CYS A 301 23.64 15.05 12.71
C CYS A 301 24.40 16.01 11.77
N GLY A 302 25.15 16.96 12.32
CA GLY A 302 25.80 18.01 11.53
C GLY A 302 24.78 18.91 10.80
N LEU A 303 25.24 19.58 9.75
CA LEU A 303 24.44 20.54 8.97
C LEU A 303 23.53 19.90 7.92
N THR A 304 23.86 18.68 7.45
CA THR A 304 23.25 18.08 6.26
C THR A 304 22.06 17.17 6.59
N SER A 305 21.97 16.67 7.82
CA SER A 305 20.91 15.76 8.24
C SER A 305 19.79 16.51 8.94
N LYS A 306 18.56 16.26 8.49
CA LYS A 306 17.36 16.80 9.12
C LYS A 306 17.06 16.13 10.46
N ILE A 307 16.40 16.85 11.34
CA ILE A 307 15.86 16.33 12.60
C ILE A 307 14.33 16.44 12.55
N GLU A 308 13.68 15.30 12.72
CA GLU A 308 12.24 15.19 12.86
C GLU A 308 11.88 14.87 14.31
N VAL A 309 10.81 15.47 14.84
CA VAL A 309 10.32 15.21 16.20
C VAL A 309 8.84 14.83 16.17
N GLU A 310 8.54 13.69 16.77
CA GLU A 310 7.17 13.21 17.01
C GLU A 310 6.58 13.94 18.21
N CYS A 311 5.47 14.63 18.00
CA CYS A 311 4.78 15.45 18.99
C CYS A 311 3.33 15.00 19.13
N GLY A 312 2.87 14.81 20.37
CA GLY A 312 1.49 14.45 20.69
C GLY A 312 0.58 15.66 20.97
N SER A 313 1.15 16.86 21.09
CA SER A 313 0.40 18.10 21.35
C SER A 313 0.96 19.31 20.58
N THR A 314 0.17 20.39 20.53
CA THR A 314 0.59 21.63 19.86
C THR A 314 1.73 22.32 20.62
N GLU A 315 1.74 22.20 21.95
CA GLU A 315 2.78 22.75 22.82
C GLU A 315 4.12 22.05 22.59
N GLU A 316 4.12 20.70 22.53
CA GLU A 316 5.30 19.91 22.20
C GLU A 316 5.84 20.25 20.81
N ALA A 317 4.95 20.43 19.84
CA ALA A 317 5.29 20.82 18.47
C ALA A 317 5.97 22.21 18.42
N CYS A 318 5.47 23.17 19.20
CA CYS A 318 6.08 24.50 19.31
C CYS A 318 7.46 24.43 19.99
N GLU A 319 7.63 23.60 21.04
CA GLU A 319 8.92 23.38 21.67
C GLU A 319 9.92 22.76 20.68
N ALA A 320 9.51 21.75 19.93
CA ALA A 320 10.34 21.09 18.93
C ALA A 320 10.81 22.06 17.83
N ALA A 321 9.89 22.87 17.31
CA ALA A 321 10.20 23.88 16.30
C ALA A 321 11.16 24.95 16.85
N ALA A 322 10.92 25.45 18.07
CA ALA A 322 11.80 26.43 18.73
C ALA A 322 13.19 25.87 19.05
N ALA A 323 13.28 24.57 19.36
CA ALA A 323 14.55 23.86 19.55
C ALA A 323 15.32 23.63 18.24
N GLY A 324 14.71 23.96 17.10
CA GLY A 324 15.32 23.89 15.77
C GLY A 324 15.09 22.56 15.07
N ALA A 325 13.98 21.85 15.30
CA ALA A 325 13.58 20.73 14.47
C ALA A 325 13.32 21.18 13.02
N ASP A 326 13.70 20.36 12.05
CA ASP A 326 13.45 20.61 10.63
C ASP A 326 12.04 20.17 10.21
N ILE A 327 11.54 19.11 10.87
CA ILE A 327 10.23 18.51 10.62
C ILE A 327 9.56 18.25 11.98
N VAL A 328 8.28 18.58 12.10
CA VAL A 328 7.44 18.17 13.23
C VAL A 328 6.39 17.21 12.74
N MET A 329 6.40 16.00 13.30
CA MET A 329 5.38 14.98 13.09
C MET A 329 4.32 15.11 14.18
N LEU A 330 3.11 15.46 13.78
CA LEU A 330 1.92 15.46 14.62
C LEU A 330 1.31 14.05 14.62
N ASP A 331 1.53 13.29 15.69
CA ASP A 331 1.13 11.88 15.76
C ASP A 331 -0.23 11.68 16.46
N ASN A 332 -1.12 10.95 15.80
CA ASN A 332 -2.46 10.59 16.28
C ASN A 332 -3.36 11.80 16.64
N LEU A 333 -3.09 12.99 16.12
CA LEU A 333 -4.01 14.13 16.25
C LEU A 333 -5.24 13.95 15.34
N PRO A 334 -6.46 14.21 15.85
CA PRO A 334 -7.64 14.21 15.00
C PRO A 334 -7.56 15.33 13.96
N PRO A 335 -8.16 15.17 12.75
CA PRO A 335 -7.98 16.11 11.64
C PRO A 335 -8.21 17.59 11.99
N ARG A 336 -9.22 17.89 12.81
CA ARG A 336 -9.51 19.27 13.23
C ARG A 336 -8.37 19.89 14.04
N GLU A 337 -7.80 19.14 14.98
CA GLU A 337 -6.71 19.60 15.83
C GLU A 337 -5.40 19.66 15.06
N LEU A 338 -5.16 18.67 14.19
CA LEU A 338 -4.03 18.64 13.26
C LEU A 338 -3.95 19.92 12.43
N HIS A 339 -5.04 20.31 11.76
CA HIS A 339 -5.05 21.49 10.89
C HIS A 339 -4.87 22.80 11.68
N ALA A 340 -5.40 22.88 12.90
CA ALA A 340 -5.22 24.03 13.78
C ALA A 340 -3.76 24.14 14.26
N ALA A 341 -3.15 23.03 14.68
CA ALA A 341 -1.75 22.95 15.08
C ALA A 341 -0.81 23.28 13.91
N ALA A 342 -1.05 22.70 12.74
CA ALA A 342 -0.26 22.94 11.54
C ALA A 342 -0.30 24.42 11.10
N LEU A 343 -1.48 25.06 11.13
CA LEU A 343 -1.62 26.49 10.85
C LEU A 343 -0.78 27.33 11.82
N LEU A 344 -0.88 27.07 13.12
CA LEU A 344 -0.15 27.81 14.15
C LEU A 344 1.37 27.64 13.98
N LEU A 345 1.82 26.41 13.72
CA LEU A 345 3.24 26.12 13.48
C LEU A 345 3.76 26.85 12.24
N LYS A 346 3.01 26.84 11.13
CA LYS A 346 3.42 27.54 9.90
C LYS A 346 3.43 29.07 10.06
N GLN A 347 2.55 29.63 10.89
CA GLN A 347 2.56 31.07 11.19
C GLN A 347 3.77 31.49 12.01
N GLN A 348 4.19 30.68 12.99
CA GLN A 348 5.34 30.98 13.84
C GLN A 348 6.68 30.59 13.19
N PHE A 349 6.68 29.48 12.44
CA PHE A 349 7.85 28.86 11.83
C PHE A 349 7.57 28.53 10.34
N PRO A 350 7.60 29.52 9.44
CA PRO A 350 7.21 29.33 8.03
C PRO A 350 8.03 28.28 7.26
N ALA A 351 9.28 28.05 7.67
CA ALA A 351 10.18 27.09 7.03
C ALA A 351 10.06 25.65 7.58
N LEU A 352 9.28 25.44 8.65
CA LEU A 352 9.09 24.14 9.27
C LEU A 352 8.26 23.23 8.35
N LEU A 353 8.66 21.97 8.20
CA LEU A 353 7.82 20.96 7.57
C LEU A 353 6.92 20.30 8.61
N VAL A 354 5.64 20.17 8.29
CA VAL A 354 4.65 19.52 9.15
C VAL A 354 4.25 18.19 8.53
N GLU A 355 4.46 17.12 9.29
CA GLU A 355 4.07 15.76 8.95
C GLU A 355 2.86 15.33 9.79
N ALA A 356 1.87 14.71 9.16
CA ALA A 356 0.76 14.06 9.82
C ALA A 356 0.95 12.53 9.79
N SER A 357 0.81 11.88 10.95
CA SER A 357 0.93 10.44 11.11
C SER A 357 -0.07 9.91 12.15
N GLY A 358 -0.25 8.59 12.16
CA GLY A 358 -1.03 7.89 13.19
C GLY A 358 -2.46 7.61 12.74
N GLY A 359 -2.85 6.33 12.71
CA GLY A 359 -4.21 5.92 12.36
C GLY A 359 -4.69 6.26 10.94
N VAL A 360 -3.82 6.76 10.05
CA VAL A 360 -4.18 7.13 8.67
C VAL A 360 -4.38 5.88 7.80
N SER A 361 -5.51 5.83 7.12
CA SER A 361 -5.93 4.79 6.20
C SER A 361 -6.40 5.40 4.87
N PRO A 362 -6.50 4.64 3.78
CA PRO A 362 -7.02 5.17 2.53
C PRO A 362 -8.40 5.82 2.68
N GLU A 363 -9.24 5.32 3.59
CA GLU A 363 -10.61 5.80 3.80
C GLU A 363 -10.67 7.15 4.51
N ASN A 364 -9.74 7.44 5.43
CA ASN A 364 -9.71 8.70 6.19
C ASN A 364 -8.67 9.70 5.67
N LEU A 365 -7.76 9.28 4.78
CA LEU A 365 -6.69 10.11 4.20
C LEU A 365 -7.18 11.48 3.71
N PRO A 366 -8.35 11.63 3.03
CA PRO A 366 -8.81 12.94 2.57
C PRO A 366 -9.01 13.98 3.67
N GLN A 367 -9.22 13.54 4.92
CA GLN A 367 -9.42 14.43 6.06
C GLN A 367 -8.11 15.08 6.53
N TYR A 368 -6.97 14.46 6.22
CA TYR A 368 -5.64 14.93 6.60
C TYR A 368 -5.04 15.89 5.59
N PHE A 369 -5.62 15.99 4.38
CA PHE A 369 -5.20 16.97 3.39
C PHE A 369 -5.49 18.38 3.87
N GLY A 370 -4.47 19.24 3.85
CA GLY A 370 -4.59 20.63 4.27
C GLY A 370 -3.41 21.47 3.76
N PRO A 371 -3.60 22.79 3.63
CA PRO A 371 -2.59 23.67 3.05
C PRO A 371 -1.33 23.83 3.92
N HIS A 372 -1.42 23.49 5.22
CA HIS A 372 -0.32 23.62 6.18
C HIS A 372 0.34 22.27 6.51
N VAL A 373 -0.16 21.17 5.95
CA VAL A 373 0.39 19.81 6.12
C VAL A 373 1.20 19.47 4.87
N ASP A 374 2.50 19.30 5.03
CA ASP A 374 3.41 19.05 3.91
C ASP A 374 3.59 17.56 3.61
N ILE A 375 3.52 16.72 4.65
CA ILE A 375 3.78 15.28 4.56
C ILE A 375 2.64 14.53 5.26
N ILE A 376 2.15 13.45 4.66
CA ILE A 376 1.26 12.50 5.34
C ILE A 376 1.88 11.12 5.22
N SER A 377 2.30 10.54 6.35
CA SER A 377 2.91 9.22 6.34
C SER A 377 1.95 8.12 6.75
N LEU A 378 1.94 7.04 5.96
CA LEU A 378 1.01 5.94 6.13
C LEU A 378 1.75 4.61 6.27
N GLY A 379 1.64 3.98 7.43
CA GLY A 379 2.14 2.61 7.66
C GLY A 379 1.43 1.58 6.77
N CYS A 380 0.19 1.86 6.39
CA CYS A 380 -0.59 0.99 5.52
C CYS A 380 -0.06 0.93 4.09
N ILE A 381 0.89 1.77 3.65
CA ILE A 381 1.51 1.60 2.33
C ILE A 381 2.18 0.21 2.22
N THR A 382 2.83 -0.25 3.29
CA THR A 382 3.50 -1.56 3.34
C THR A 382 2.71 -2.58 4.15
N GLN A 383 2.15 -2.20 5.30
CA GLN A 383 1.44 -3.12 6.18
C GLN A 383 0.07 -3.48 5.60
N GLY A 384 -0.22 -4.79 5.50
CA GLY A 384 -1.48 -5.27 4.95
C GLY A 384 -1.70 -4.87 3.49
N CYS A 385 -0.63 -4.71 2.71
CA CYS A 385 -0.72 -4.48 1.27
C CYS A 385 -1.05 -5.78 0.53
N PRO A 386 -2.15 -5.83 -0.24
CA PRO A 386 -2.40 -6.96 -1.12
C PRO A 386 -1.30 -7.03 -2.18
N VAL A 387 -1.01 -8.26 -2.58
CA VAL A 387 -0.05 -8.56 -3.64
C VAL A 387 -0.77 -8.62 -5.00
N VAL A 388 -0.01 -8.41 -6.07
CA VAL A 388 -0.50 -8.58 -7.45
C VAL A 388 -0.33 -10.04 -7.89
N ASP A 389 -1.35 -10.63 -8.50
CA ASP A 389 -1.27 -12.01 -9.01
C ASP A 389 -0.47 -12.06 -10.31
N PHE A 390 0.74 -12.62 -10.24
CA PHE A 390 1.56 -12.96 -11.39
C PHE A 390 1.68 -14.47 -11.57
N SER A 391 1.87 -14.91 -12.80
CA SER A 391 2.25 -16.30 -13.09
C SER A 391 3.30 -16.38 -14.19
N LEU A 392 4.23 -17.31 -14.04
CA LEU A 392 5.20 -17.66 -15.07
C LEU A 392 4.77 -18.98 -15.73
N LYS A 393 4.69 -19.04 -17.06
CA LYS A 393 4.24 -20.22 -17.82
C LYS A 393 5.25 -20.61 -18.88
N VAL A 394 5.89 -21.77 -18.69
CA VAL A 394 6.73 -22.40 -19.72
C VAL A 394 5.88 -22.70 -20.96
N GLN A 395 6.39 -22.31 -22.13
CA GLN A 395 5.69 -22.54 -23.39
C GLN A 395 5.72 -24.03 -23.74
N LYS A 396 4.55 -24.57 -24.11
CA LYS A 396 4.47 -25.94 -24.64
C LYS A 396 5.20 -25.96 -25.98
N PRO A 397 6.02 -26.98 -26.28
CA PRO A 397 6.57 -27.14 -27.62
C PRO A 397 5.41 -27.16 -28.61
N SER A 398 5.51 -26.36 -29.67
CA SER A 398 4.49 -26.32 -30.72
C SER A 398 4.36 -27.72 -31.29
N CYS A 399 3.17 -28.31 -31.16
CA CYS A 399 2.83 -29.52 -31.89
C CYS A 399 2.68 -29.09 -33.35
N ASP A 400 3.74 -29.20 -34.15
CA ASP A 400 3.63 -29.05 -35.59
C ASP A 400 2.87 -30.28 -36.12
N PRO A 401 1.65 -30.13 -36.67
CA PRO A 401 0.91 -31.25 -37.22
C PRO A 401 1.56 -31.85 -38.48
N ARG A 402 2.71 -31.31 -38.95
CA ARG A 402 3.41 -31.75 -40.17
C ARG A 402 4.90 -32.13 -39.96
N GLY A 403 5.34 -32.38 -38.72
CA GLY A 403 6.67 -32.94 -38.41
C GLY A 403 6.60 -34.40 -37.95
N PRO A 404 7.61 -35.25 -38.24
CA PRO A 404 7.49 -36.70 -38.02
C PRO A 404 7.29 -36.99 -36.53
N ALA A 405 6.28 -37.80 -36.24
CA ALA A 405 6.02 -38.34 -34.91
C ALA A 405 7.33 -38.89 -34.33
N ARG A 406 7.80 -38.30 -33.22
CA ARG A 406 8.99 -38.82 -32.52
C ARG A 406 8.73 -40.27 -32.14
N GLY A 407 9.58 -41.12 -32.69
CA GLY A 407 9.47 -42.56 -32.65
C GLY A 407 9.65 -43.16 -31.27
N ALA A 408 9.11 -44.38 -31.19
CA ALA A 408 9.43 -45.47 -30.29
C ALA A 408 10.47 -45.17 -29.21
N VAL A 409 10.00 -45.27 -27.97
CA VAL A 409 10.82 -45.58 -26.79
C VAL A 409 11.61 -46.86 -27.10
N ALA A 410 12.87 -46.71 -27.47
CA ALA A 410 13.81 -47.82 -27.50
C ALA A 410 14.09 -48.20 -26.05
N ALA A 411 13.62 -49.39 -25.68
CA ALA A 411 13.98 -50.06 -24.44
C ALA A 411 15.51 -50.16 -24.34
N ALA A 412 16.11 -49.40 -23.43
CA ALA A 412 17.46 -49.64 -23.00
C ALA A 412 17.39 -50.56 -21.77
N ASP A 413 17.42 -51.85 -22.07
CA ASP A 413 17.92 -52.88 -21.18
C ASP A 413 19.30 -52.43 -20.64
N ARG A 414 19.36 -52.14 -19.34
CA ARG A 414 20.60 -52.07 -18.58
C ARG A 414 20.36 -52.79 -17.28
N GLY A 415 20.61 -54.10 -17.32
CA GLY A 415 21.00 -54.85 -16.14
C GLY A 415 22.09 -54.09 -15.38
N LEU A 416 21.86 -53.92 -14.09
CA LEU A 416 22.87 -53.51 -13.13
C LEU A 416 23.35 -54.78 -12.40
N PRO A 417 24.67 -54.95 -12.18
CA PRO A 417 25.22 -56.02 -11.37
C PRO A 417 24.87 -55.89 -9.89
#